data_AF-A0A538JIZ0-F1
#
_entry.id   AF-A0A538JIZ0-F1
#
_cell.length_a   1.000
_cell.length_b   1.000
_cell.length_c   1.000
_cell.angle_alpha   90.00
_cell.angle_beta   90.00
_cell.angle_gamma   90.00
#
_symmetry.space_group_name_H-M   'P 1'
#
loop_
_entity.id
_entity.type
_entity.pdbx_description
1 polymer ?
#
loop_
_entity_poly.entity_id
_entity_poly.type
_entity_poly.pdbx_seq_one_letter_code
_entity_poly.pdbx_strand_id
1 'polypeptide(L)'
;MAVEDAPEIEELIRRLNDAYRSGDIDTVARSLSSDSATMVVGSDASEVARGRDEAASMLRGDVDQRPADAPGWSIEEIDAFREGDVAWATVLGPYPIGEADAIPARGSVVFRREDGDWKIVNWTFSLAVPNDTLQPGSPVLAALAVAHV
;
A
#
# COMPACT_ATOMS: atom_id res chain seq x y z
N MET A 1 21.12 -9.49 14.08
CA MET A 1 21.25 -10.52 13.04
C MET A 1 21.80 -9.79 11.81
N ALA A 2 21.82 -10.39 10.61
CA ALA A 2 22.22 -9.68 9.39
C ALA A 2 20.98 -9.37 8.55
N VAL A 3 21.01 -8.24 7.85
CA VAL A 3 20.03 -7.89 6.83
C VAL A 3 20.36 -8.66 5.56
N GLU A 4 19.37 -9.31 4.97
CA GLU A 4 19.49 -10.14 3.77
C GLU A 4 18.45 -9.71 2.73
N ASP A 5 18.76 -9.82 1.45
CA ASP A 5 17.76 -9.69 0.37
C ASP A 5 16.65 -10.73 0.55
N ALA A 6 15.41 -10.35 0.25
CA ALA A 6 14.22 -11.16 0.48
C ALA A 6 13.38 -11.33 -0.81
N PRO A 7 13.86 -12.09 -1.82
CA PRO A 7 13.13 -12.29 -3.06
C PRO A 7 11.73 -12.90 -2.87
N GLU A 8 11.53 -13.71 -1.82
CA GLU A 8 10.23 -14.27 -1.46
C GLU A 8 9.19 -13.20 -1.07
N ILE A 9 9.66 -12.05 -0.54
CA ILE A 9 8.81 -10.91 -0.20
C ILE A 9 8.45 -10.11 -1.45
N GLU A 10 9.38 -9.95 -2.39
CA GLU A 10 9.04 -9.33 -3.67
C GLU A 10 7.99 -10.13 -4.43
N GLU A 11 8.14 -11.45 -4.49
CA GLU A 11 7.15 -12.33 -5.10
C GLU A 11 5.80 -12.26 -4.40
N LEU A 12 5.79 -12.17 -3.06
CA LEU A 12 4.57 -11.98 -2.29
C LEU A 12 3.88 -10.68 -2.66
N ILE A 13 4.61 -9.56 -2.74
CA ILE A 13 4.06 -8.26 -3.13
C ILE A 13 3.46 -8.31 -4.54
N ARG A 14 4.17 -8.92 -5.51
CA ARG A 14 3.65 -9.08 -6.88
C ARG A 14 2.35 -9.88 -6.89
N ARG A 15 2.30 -11.01 -6.17
CA ARG A 15 1.06 -11.81 -6.03
C ARG A 15 -0.08 -11.03 -5.39
N LEU A 16 0.21 -10.24 -4.36
CA LEU A 16 -0.81 -9.43 -3.68
C LEU A 16 -1.31 -8.28 -4.57
N ASN A 17 -0.44 -7.67 -5.35
CA ASN A 17 -0.83 -6.68 -6.37
C ASN A 17 -1.75 -7.31 -7.42
N ASP A 18 -1.43 -8.51 -7.91
CA ASP A 18 -2.28 -9.22 -8.88
C ASP A 18 -3.63 -9.64 -8.28
N ALA A 19 -3.64 -10.10 -7.02
CA ALA A 19 -4.87 -10.42 -6.31
C ALA A 19 -5.75 -9.17 -6.14
N TYR A 20 -5.16 -8.06 -5.71
CA TYR A 20 -5.85 -6.77 -5.60
C TYR A 20 -6.40 -6.29 -6.95
N ARG A 21 -5.60 -6.40 -8.02
CA ARG A 21 -5.98 -6.05 -9.40
C ARG A 21 -7.13 -6.89 -9.94
N SER A 22 -7.19 -8.17 -9.58
CA SER A 22 -8.25 -9.09 -10.00
C SER A 22 -9.48 -9.07 -9.08
N GLY A 23 -9.45 -8.29 -8.00
CA GLY A 23 -10.53 -8.22 -7.01
C GLY A 23 -10.57 -9.38 -6.03
N ASP A 24 -9.53 -10.22 -5.98
CA ASP A 24 -9.36 -11.28 -4.97
C ASP A 24 -8.93 -10.70 -3.62
N ILE A 25 -9.84 -9.95 -3.01
CA ILE A 25 -9.62 -9.32 -1.71
C ILE A 25 -9.48 -10.34 -0.59
N ASP A 26 -10.04 -11.54 -0.74
CA ASP A 26 -9.87 -12.58 0.27
C ASP A 26 -8.41 -13.05 0.35
N THR A 27 -7.69 -13.12 -0.77
CA THR A 27 -6.24 -13.37 -0.76
C THR A 27 -5.47 -12.24 -0.09
N VAL A 28 -5.81 -10.98 -0.36
CA VAL A 28 -5.17 -9.82 0.28
C VAL A 28 -5.47 -9.79 1.79
N ALA A 29 -6.71 -10.04 2.21
CA ALA A 29 -7.10 -10.05 3.61
C ALA A 29 -6.49 -11.22 4.42
N ARG A 30 -6.12 -12.32 3.75
CA ARG A 30 -5.37 -13.45 4.36
C ARG A 30 -3.89 -13.16 4.56
N SER A 31 -3.33 -12.18 3.85
CA SER A 31 -1.94 -11.77 4.04
C SER A 31 -1.78 -10.70 5.11
N LEU A 32 -2.85 -10.09 5.60
CA LEU A 32 -2.82 -9.22 6.78
C LEU A 32 -2.53 -10.02 8.06
N SER A 33 -1.70 -9.45 8.93
CA SER A 33 -1.42 -9.99 10.27
C SER A 33 -2.68 -10.01 11.13
N SER A 34 -2.72 -10.96 12.06
CA SER A 34 -3.76 -11.03 13.09
C SER A 34 -3.50 -10.12 14.30
N ASP A 35 -2.30 -9.51 14.37
CA ASP A 35 -1.90 -8.62 15.46
C ASP A 35 -2.72 -7.31 15.42
N SER A 36 -3.15 -6.86 16.59
CA SER A 36 -3.82 -5.57 16.80
C SER A 36 -2.99 -4.36 16.32
N ALA A 37 -1.67 -4.50 16.21
CA ALA A 37 -0.77 -3.48 15.68
C ALA A 37 -0.75 -3.39 14.15
N THR A 38 -1.49 -4.25 13.44
CA THR A 38 -1.62 -4.19 11.98
C THR A 38 -2.16 -2.83 11.55
N MET A 39 -1.56 -2.20 10.56
CA MET A 39 -2.01 -0.90 10.06
C MET A 39 -1.90 -0.81 8.55
N VAL A 40 -2.94 -0.30 7.90
CA VAL A 40 -2.90 0.07 6.48
C VAL A 40 -3.24 1.55 6.37
N VAL A 41 -2.39 2.28 5.68
CA VAL A 41 -2.50 3.72 5.45
C VAL A 41 -2.54 3.95 3.95
N GLY A 42 -3.65 4.52 3.48
CA GLY A 42 -3.82 4.92 2.10
C GLY A 42 -3.29 6.32 1.82
N SER A 43 -3.66 6.86 0.67
CA SER A 43 -3.22 8.17 0.22
C SER A 43 -4.11 9.32 0.70
N ASP A 44 -5.41 9.05 0.92
CA ASP A 44 -6.33 10.03 1.48
C ASP A 44 -6.13 10.20 2.99
N ALA A 45 -6.35 11.41 3.51
CA ALA A 45 -6.15 11.70 4.93
C ALA A 45 -7.05 10.87 5.87
N SER A 46 -8.18 10.36 5.37
CA SER A 46 -9.09 9.49 6.12
C SER A 46 -8.75 7.99 6.02
N GLU A 47 -7.87 7.60 5.10
CA GLU A 47 -7.49 6.20 4.86
C GLU A 47 -6.46 5.73 5.89
N VAL A 48 -6.90 5.55 7.14
CA VAL A 48 -6.08 5.01 8.23
C VAL A 48 -6.83 3.89 8.94
N ALA A 49 -6.55 2.66 8.54
CA ALA A 49 -7.18 1.46 9.07
C ALA A 49 -6.29 0.78 10.14
N ARG A 50 -6.87 0.47 11.30
CA ARG A 50 -6.17 -0.15 12.44
C ARG A 50 -6.69 -1.55 12.71
N GLY A 51 -5.77 -2.49 12.83
CA GLY A 51 -6.07 -3.90 12.96
C GLY A 51 -6.51 -4.53 11.64
N ARG A 52 -6.57 -5.86 11.64
CA ARG A 52 -6.88 -6.68 10.47
C ARG A 52 -8.23 -6.36 9.84
N ASP A 53 -9.27 -6.24 10.67
CA ASP A 53 -10.65 -6.15 10.19
C ASP A 53 -10.92 -4.80 9.51
N GLU A 54 -10.45 -3.70 10.09
CA GLU A 54 -10.54 -2.38 9.45
C GLU A 54 -9.73 -2.33 8.16
N ALA A 55 -8.51 -2.90 8.17
CA ALA A 55 -7.65 -2.94 6.99
C ALA A 55 -8.29 -3.74 5.84
N ALA A 56 -8.85 -4.92 6.14
CA ALA A 56 -9.57 -5.72 5.16
C ALA A 56 -10.84 -5.03 4.66
N SER A 57 -11.54 -4.28 5.52
CA SER A 57 -12.72 -3.50 5.14
C SER A 57 -12.36 -2.34 4.21
N MET A 58 -11.28 -1.61 4.50
CA MET A 58 -10.80 -0.51 3.67
C MET A 58 -10.42 -1.02 2.27
N LEU A 59 -9.57 -2.05 2.19
CA LEU A 59 -9.14 -2.65 0.93
C LEU A 59 -10.31 -3.22 0.10
N ARG A 60 -11.33 -3.78 0.78
CA ARG A 60 -12.55 -4.22 0.10
C ARG A 60 -13.35 -3.05 -0.48
N GLY A 61 -13.53 -2.00 0.32
CA GLY A 61 -14.20 -0.77 -0.12
C GLY A 61 -13.52 -0.15 -1.33
N ASP A 62 -12.19 -0.14 -1.35
CA ASP A 62 -11.41 0.38 -2.48
C ASP A 62 -11.66 -0.43 -3.76
N VAL A 63 -11.65 -1.77 -3.67
CA VAL A 63 -11.94 -2.63 -4.82
C VAL A 63 -13.39 -2.51 -5.29
N ASP A 64 -14.36 -2.41 -4.38
CA ASP A 64 -15.79 -2.30 -4.71
C ASP A 64 -16.11 -0.98 -5.42
N GLN A 65 -15.39 0.10 -5.09
CA GLN A 65 -15.54 1.42 -5.72
C GLN A 65 -14.74 1.57 -7.01
N ARG A 66 -13.79 0.66 -7.26
CA ARG A 66 -12.90 0.74 -8.41
C ARG A 66 -13.64 0.34 -9.70
N PRO A 67 -13.60 1.16 -10.77
CA PRO A 67 -14.11 0.76 -12.06
C PRO A 67 -13.48 -0.56 -12.53
N ALA A 68 -14.25 -1.42 -13.20
CA ALA A 68 -13.80 -2.75 -13.61
C ALA A 68 -12.58 -2.70 -14.57
N ASP A 69 -12.45 -1.61 -15.32
CA ASP A 69 -11.36 -1.31 -16.23
C ASP A 69 -10.27 -0.43 -15.63
N ALA A 70 -10.40 -0.01 -14.36
CA ALA A 70 -9.42 0.87 -13.75
C ALA A 70 -8.07 0.15 -13.65
N PRO A 71 -7.02 0.73 -14.23
CA PRO A 71 -5.68 0.19 -14.11
C PRO A 71 -5.26 0.15 -12.63
N GLY A 72 -4.74 -0.99 -12.18
CA GLY A 72 -4.10 -1.07 -10.86
C GLY A 72 -2.69 -0.51 -10.88
N TRP A 73 -2.04 -0.50 -9.72
CA TRP A 73 -0.66 -0.04 -9.59
C TRP A 73 0.28 -0.80 -10.52
N SER A 74 1.02 -0.05 -11.35
CA SER A 74 2.07 -0.56 -12.22
C SER A 74 3.38 -0.58 -11.44
N ILE A 75 3.68 -1.69 -10.78
CA ILE A 75 4.92 -1.86 -10.01
C ILE A 75 6.10 -1.99 -10.97
N GLU A 76 7.09 -1.12 -10.82
CA GLU A 76 8.33 -1.13 -11.62
C GLU A 76 9.51 -1.66 -10.81
N GLU A 77 9.57 -1.35 -9.52
CA GLU A 77 10.68 -1.68 -8.63
C GLU A 77 10.17 -2.15 -7.26
N ILE A 78 10.82 -3.17 -6.72
CA ILE A 78 10.62 -3.64 -5.35
C ILE A 78 12.01 -3.88 -4.76
N ASP A 79 12.34 -3.18 -3.69
CA ASP A 79 13.50 -3.46 -2.85
C ASP A 79 13.02 -4.12 -1.58
N ALA A 80 13.33 -5.41 -1.38
CA ALA A 80 12.85 -6.17 -0.22
C ALA A 80 14.00 -6.80 0.56
N PHE A 81 13.94 -6.65 1.89
CA PHE A 81 14.94 -7.17 2.81
C PHE A 81 14.28 -7.85 4.00
N ARG A 82 15.04 -8.73 4.68
CA ARG A 82 14.62 -9.35 5.93
C ARG A 82 15.72 -9.41 6.97
N GLU A 83 15.32 -9.43 8.22
CA GLU A 83 16.15 -9.77 9.37
C GLU A 83 15.35 -10.67 10.33
N GLY A 84 15.71 -11.96 10.40
CA GLY A 84 14.97 -12.94 11.18
C GLY A 84 13.53 -13.12 10.69
N ASP A 85 12.56 -12.89 11.59
CA ASP A 85 11.11 -13.03 11.34
C ASP A 85 10.43 -11.71 10.96
N VAL A 86 11.20 -10.69 10.58
CA VAL A 86 10.70 -9.40 10.08
C VAL A 86 11.27 -9.16 8.69
N ALA A 87 10.43 -8.64 7.79
CA ALA A 87 10.84 -8.18 6.49
C ALA A 87 10.21 -6.83 6.16
N TRP A 88 10.82 -6.08 5.25
CA TRP A 88 10.26 -4.85 4.74
C TRP A 88 10.55 -4.71 3.26
N ALA A 89 9.71 -3.95 2.57
CA ALA A 89 9.91 -3.63 1.18
C ALA A 89 9.52 -2.18 0.87
N THR A 90 10.29 -1.57 -0.03
CA THR A 90 9.90 -0.35 -0.73
C THR A 90 9.40 -0.75 -2.12
N VAL A 91 8.24 -0.25 -2.51
CA VAL A 91 7.62 -0.53 -3.80
C VAL A 91 7.45 0.79 -4.53
N LEU A 92 7.95 0.87 -5.76
CA LEU A 92 7.88 2.07 -6.59
C LEU A 92 7.22 1.75 -7.93
N GLY A 93 6.45 2.71 -8.42
CA GLY A 93 5.90 2.65 -9.76
C GLY A 93 4.73 3.62 -9.94
N PRO A 94 4.33 3.90 -11.18
CA PRO A 94 3.20 4.78 -11.46
C PRO A 94 1.85 4.16 -11.07
N TYR A 95 1.01 4.96 -10.43
CA TYR A 95 -0.42 4.68 -10.25
C TYR A 95 -1.20 5.35 -11.39
N PRO A 96 -1.80 4.57 -12.31
CA PRO A 96 -2.43 5.17 -13.48
C PRO A 96 -3.76 5.86 -13.13
N ILE A 97 -4.06 6.95 -13.84
CA ILE A 97 -5.25 7.77 -13.68
C ILE A 97 -5.89 7.94 -15.06
N GLY A 98 -7.05 7.32 -15.25
CA GLY A 98 -7.69 7.28 -16.58
C GLY A 98 -6.85 6.52 -17.60
N GLU A 99 -7.01 6.87 -18.89
CA GLU A 99 -6.36 6.13 -20.00
C GLU A 99 -4.90 6.54 -20.27
N ALA A 100 -4.50 7.77 -19.97
CA ALA A 100 -3.22 8.34 -20.43
C ALA A 100 -2.34 8.93 -19.32
N ASP A 101 -2.88 9.18 -18.14
CA ASP A 101 -2.13 9.81 -17.06
C ASP A 101 -1.70 8.79 -16.01
N ALA A 102 -0.62 9.09 -15.29
CA ALA A 102 -0.22 8.34 -14.11
C ALA A 102 0.52 9.26 -13.13
N ILE A 103 0.34 8.99 -11.83
CA ILE A 103 1.06 9.70 -10.77
C ILE A 103 2.08 8.72 -10.16
N PRO A 104 3.33 9.14 -9.93
CA PRO A 104 4.29 8.28 -9.24
C PRO A 104 3.75 7.88 -7.87
N ALA A 105 3.71 6.60 -7.58
CA ALA A 105 3.27 6.06 -6.31
C ALA A 105 4.38 5.30 -5.61
N ARG A 106 4.28 5.24 -4.28
CA ARG A 106 5.27 4.62 -3.40
C ARG A 106 4.56 3.85 -2.32
N GLY A 107 5.10 2.68 -2.03
CA GLY A 107 4.65 1.83 -0.94
C GLY A 107 5.79 1.50 0.00
N SER A 108 5.48 1.46 1.28
CA SER A 108 6.32 0.85 2.30
C SER A 108 5.51 -0.24 2.96
N VAL A 109 6.02 -1.48 2.93
CA VAL A 109 5.32 -2.63 3.49
C VAL A 109 6.25 -3.32 4.48
N VAL A 110 5.74 -3.63 5.67
CA VAL A 110 6.43 -4.40 6.71
C VAL A 110 5.69 -5.69 6.92
N PHE A 111 6.45 -6.78 6.96
CA PHE A 111 5.96 -8.12 7.18
C PHE A 111 6.54 -8.71 8.47
N ARG A 112 5.77 -9.60 9.08
CA ARG A 112 6.20 -10.48 10.17
C ARG A 112 5.86 -11.91 9.82
N ARG A 113 6.73 -12.85 10.17
CA ARG A 113 6.43 -14.28 10.04
C ARG A 113 5.48 -14.74 11.16
N GLU A 114 4.33 -15.28 10.78
CA GLU A 114 3.30 -15.85 11.67
C GLU A 114 2.97 -17.26 11.17
N ASP A 115 3.14 -18.26 12.04
CA ASP A 115 2.86 -19.67 11.72
C ASP A 115 3.54 -20.18 10.42
N GLY A 116 4.70 -19.61 10.08
CA GLY A 116 5.49 -19.95 8.89
C GLY A 116 5.19 -19.07 7.66
N ASP A 117 4.12 -18.27 7.69
CA ASP A 117 3.73 -17.39 6.60
C ASP A 117 4.16 -15.93 6.86
N TRP A 118 4.50 -15.19 5.81
CA TRP A 118 4.70 -13.75 5.91
C TRP A 118 3.36 -13.01 5.93
N LYS A 119 3.15 -12.19 6.96
CA LYS A 119 1.96 -11.37 7.15
C LYS A 119 2.28 -9.89 7.19
N ILE A 120 1.50 -9.07 6.52
CA ILE A 120 1.59 -7.61 6.53
C ILE A 120 1.20 -7.09 7.91
N VAL A 121 2.13 -6.43 8.59
CA VAL A 121 1.88 -5.70 9.84
C VAL A 121 1.77 -4.18 9.59
N ASN A 122 2.37 -3.68 8.51
CA ASN A 122 2.21 -2.30 8.10
C ASN A 122 2.22 -2.20 6.58
N TRP A 123 1.30 -1.44 6.01
CA TRP A 123 1.36 -1.02 4.61
C TRP A 123 0.98 0.45 4.53
N THR A 124 1.89 1.28 4.03
CA THR A 124 1.61 2.65 3.62
C THR A 124 1.68 2.76 2.11
N PHE A 125 0.64 3.29 1.48
CA PHE A 125 0.62 3.68 0.07
C PHE A 125 0.55 5.21 -0.02
N SER A 126 1.28 5.81 -0.95
CA SER A 126 1.30 7.26 -1.11
C SER A 126 1.48 7.67 -2.57
N LEU A 127 0.85 8.78 -2.94
CA LEU A 127 1.07 9.46 -4.21
C LEU A 127 2.15 10.52 -4.03
N ALA A 128 3.10 10.58 -4.97
CA ALA A 128 4.18 11.56 -4.95
C ALA A 128 3.68 12.95 -5.36
N VAL A 129 3.84 13.92 -4.46
CA VAL A 129 3.54 15.32 -4.72
C VAL A 129 4.86 16.11 -4.83
N PRO A 130 5.05 16.97 -5.86
CA PRO A 130 6.22 17.83 -5.95
C PRO A 130 6.32 18.83 -4.78
N ASN A 131 7.50 18.98 -4.19
CA ASN A 131 7.69 19.82 -2.99
C ASN A 131 7.39 21.32 -3.21
N ASP A 132 7.55 21.82 -4.43
CA ASP A 132 7.20 23.19 -4.82
C ASP A 132 5.68 23.43 -4.82
N THR A 133 4.88 22.37 -4.97
CA THR A 133 3.42 22.42 -4.79
C THR A 133 2.97 22.33 -3.34
N LEU A 134 3.90 22.19 -2.38
CA LEU A 134 3.61 22.25 -0.94
C LEU A 134 3.91 23.65 -0.36
N GLN A 135 3.90 24.68 -1.21
CA GLN A 135 4.09 26.08 -0.82
C GLN A 135 2.74 26.82 -0.66
N PRO A 136 2.67 27.87 0.18
CA PRO A 136 1.46 28.67 0.35
C PRO A 136 0.88 29.17 -0.99
N GLY A 137 -0.43 29.02 -1.17
CA GLY A 137 -1.13 29.39 -2.42
C GLY A 137 -1.19 28.29 -3.48
N SER A 138 -0.60 27.12 -3.24
CA SER A 138 -0.74 25.97 -4.13
C SER A 138 -2.18 25.41 -4.15
N PRO A 139 -2.69 25.01 -5.32
CA PRO A 139 -3.99 24.33 -5.42
C PRO A 139 -4.01 22.99 -4.66
N VAL A 140 -2.86 22.32 -4.52
CA VAL A 140 -2.75 21.07 -3.73
C VAL A 140 -3.01 21.34 -2.25
N LEU A 141 -2.39 22.39 -1.68
CA LEU A 141 -2.65 22.75 -0.28
C LEU A 141 -4.08 23.24 -0.07
N ALA A 142 -4.68 23.93 -1.05
CA ALA A 142 -6.08 24.35 -0.96
C ALA A 142 -7.04 23.14 -0.92
N ALA A 143 -6.74 22.07 -1.65
CA ALA A 143 -7.52 20.84 -1.64
C ALA A 143 -7.30 20.00 -0.37
N LEU A 144 -6.09 20.03 0.21
CA LEU A 144 -5.72 19.32 1.43
C LEU A 144 -6.01 20.11 2.72
N ALA A 145 -6.43 21.38 2.62
CA ALA A 145 -6.73 22.21 3.76
C ALA A 145 -7.96 21.66 4.52
N VAL A 146 -7.69 20.81 5.50
CA VAL A 146 -8.70 20.33 6.44
C VAL A 146 -9.19 21.55 7.23
N ALA A 147 -10.51 21.78 7.25
CA ALA A 147 -11.09 22.70 8.20
C ALA A 147 -10.73 22.19 9.61
N HIS A 148 -9.84 22.88 10.31
CA HIS A 148 -9.66 22.67 11.73
C HIS A 148 -10.99 22.99 12.42
N VAL A 149 -11.74 21.96 12.80
CA VAL A 149 -12.88 22.05 13.72
C VAL A 149 -12.41 21.66 15.10
#